data_AF-A0A428NDH0-F1
#
_entry.id   AF-A0A428NDH0-F1
#
_cell.length_a   1.000
_cell.length_b   1.000
_cell.length_c   1.000
_cell.angle_alpha   90.00
_cell.angle_beta   90.00
_cell.angle_gamma   90.00
#
_symmetry.space_group_name_H-M   'P 1'
#
loop_
_entity.id
_entity.type
_entity.pdbx_description
1 polymer ?
#
loop_
_entity_poly.entity_id
_entity_poly.type
_entity_poly.pdbx_seq_one_letter_code
_entity_poly.pdbx_strand_id
1 'polypeptide(L)'
;MDFDEEMIQDAMGIILLPSSDTLGDYSEVLHQHLCTWSAQQLPNPLRTGDDSLIDQLDKLQNKLLLFIEDYLTKATAIFPPREYLCLPALSSSRTQLMFKDQEVSPRFDATELTDEERKRLLRAFL
;
A
#
# COMPACT_ATOMS: atom_id res chain seq x y z
N MET A 1 -9.26 10.71 0.93
CA MET A 1 -8.17 10.00 0.23
C MET A 1 -6.98 10.93 0.19
N ASP A 2 -5.81 10.43 0.59
CA ASP A 2 -4.60 11.24 0.81
C ASP A 2 -3.68 11.26 -0.42
N PHE A 3 -4.11 10.67 -1.54
CA PHE A 3 -3.35 10.54 -2.77
C PHE A 3 -3.39 11.83 -3.59
N ASP A 4 -2.24 12.26 -4.10
CA ASP A 4 -2.17 13.23 -5.20
C ASP A 4 -2.11 12.55 -6.57
N GLU A 5 -2.18 13.34 -7.65
CA GLU A 5 -2.21 12.83 -9.02
C GLU A 5 -1.01 11.93 -9.36
N GLU A 6 0.18 12.20 -8.80
CA GLU A 6 1.37 11.38 -9.03
C GLU A 6 1.22 10.03 -8.30
N MET A 7 0.81 10.06 -7.03
CA MET A 7 0.53 8.84 -6.28
C MET A 7 -0.59 8.01 -6.91
N ILE A 8 -1.59 8.63 -7.55
CA ILE A 8 -2.62 7.90 -8.29
C ILE A 8 -2.01 7.14 -9.47
N GLN A 9 -1.07 7.72 -10.21
CA GLN A 9 -0.40 7.02 -11.32
C GLN A 9 0.37 5.79 -10.81
N ASP A 10 1.12 5.95 -9.73
CA ASP A 10 1.89 4.86 -9.13
C ASP A 10 0.98 3.77 -8.54
N ALA A 11 -0.11 4.16 -7.88
CA ALA A 11 -1.13 3.24 -7.40
C ALA A 11 -1.76 2.43 -8.53
N MET A 12 -2.09 3.07 -9.65
CA MET A 12 -2.64 2.41 -10.83
C MET A 12 -1.61 1.50 -11.50
N GLY A 13 -0.33 1.87 -11.46
CA GLY A 13 0.78 1.04 -11.92
C GLY A 13 0.84 -0.30 -11.20
N ILE A 14 0.54 -0.31 -9.89
CA ILE A 14 0.45 -1.52 -9.06
C ILE A 14 -0.86 -2.26 -9.28
N ILE A 15 -2.01 -1.56 -9.26
CA ILE A 15 -3.35 -2.16 -9.33
C ILE A 15 -3.61 -2.82 -10.68
N LEU A 16 -3.21 -2.17 -11.77
CA LEU A 16 -3.42 -2.64 -13.14
C LEU A 16 -2.27 -3.51 -13.65
N LEU A 17 -1.29 -3.83 -12.79
CA LEU A 17 -0.14 -4.64 -13.18
C LEU A 17 -0.62 -5.98 -13.77
N PRO A 18 -0.20 -6.33 -15.00
CA PRO A 18 -0.62 -7.56 -15.64
C PRO A 18 -0.20 -8.80 -14.83
N SER A 19 -1.10 -9.79 -14.75
CA SER A 19 -0.81 -11.09 -14.15
C SER A 19 -0.23 -12.06 -15.19
N SER A 20 0.75 -12.86 -14.77
CA SER A 20 1.41 -13.89 -15.59
C SER A 20 0.50 -15.05 -15.98
N ASP A 21 -0.68 -15.17 -15.35
CA ASP A 21 -1.65 -16.23 -15.62
C ASP A 21 -2.37 -16.06 -16.97
N THR A 22 -2.09 -14.96 -17.70
CA THR A 22 -2.61 -14.72 -19.05
C THR A 22 -1.85 -15.57 -20.07
N LEU A 23 -2.54 -16.55 -20.65
CA LEU A 23 -2.01 -17.45 -21.69
C LEU A 23 -1.69 -16.63 -22.97
N GLY A 24 -0.45 -16.15 -23.12
CA GLY A 24 -0.03 -15.29 -24.24
C GLY A 24 1.25 -14.49 -23.95
N ASP A 25 1.57 -13.53 -24.83
CA ASP A 25 2.77 -12.68 -24.78
C ASP A 25 2.77 -11.69 -23.61
N TYR A 26 2.86 -12.24 -22.39
CA TYR A 26 2.92 -11.50 -21.13
C TYR A 26 4.01 -10.42 -21.15
N SER A 27 5.13 -10.69 -21.84
CA SER A 27 6.23 -9.74 -21.97
C SER A 27 5.81 -8.49 -22.74
N GLU A 28 5.06 -8.62 -23.82
CA GLU A 28 4.57 -7.48 -24.60
C GLU A 28 3.56 -6.65 -23.80
N VAL A 29 2.61 -7.32 -23.14
CA VAL A 29 1.59 -6.65 -22.30
C VAL A 29 2.22 -5.93 -21.12
N LEU A 30 3.18 -6.57 -20.44
CA LEU A 30 3.93 -5.95 -19.35
C LEU A 30 4.74 -4.75 -19.84
N HIS A 31 5.42 -4.88 -20.99
CA HIS A 31 6.18 -3.78 -21.56
C HIS A 31 5.28 -2.58 -21.89
N GLN A 32 4.12 -2.82 -22.49
CA GLN A 32 3.14 -1.77 -22.77
C GLN A 32 2.62 -1.11 -21.49
N HIS A 33 2.33 -1.89 -20.44
CA HIS A 33 1.94 -1.37 -19.14
C HIS A 33 3.00 -0.45 -18.54
N LEU A 34 4.27 -0.89 -18.51
CA LEU A 34 5.39 -0.09 -18.00
C LEU A 34 5.59 1.20 -18.79
N CYS A 35 5.48 1.15 -20.12
CA CYS A 35 5.54 2.35 -20.96
C CYS A 35 4.40 3.33 -20.62
N THR A 36 3.17 2.83 -20.46
CA THR A 36 1.99 3.65 -20.12
C THR A 36 2.12 4.28 -18.74
N TRP A 37 2.62 3.52 -17.76
CA TRP A 37 2.91 4.02 -16.41
C TRP A 37 3.99 5.10 -16.46
N SER A 38 5.11 4.85 -17.14
CA SER A 38 6.20 5.84 -17.26
C SER A 38 5.78 7.15 -17.93
N ALA A 39 4.79 7.07 -18.82
CA ALA A 39 4.20 8.22 -19.50
C ALA A 39 3.14 8.95 -18.66
N GLN A 40 2.81 8.48 -17.45
CA GLN A 40 1.74 8.96 -16.58
C GLN A 40 0.36 8.97 -17.28
N GLN A 41 0.09 7.92 -18.06
CA GLN A 41 -1.13 7.80 -18.88
C GLN A 41 -2.08 6.71 -18.37
N LEU A 42 -1.89 6.23 -17.14
CA LEU A 42 -2.82 5.29 -16.52
C LEU A 42 -4.13 6.01 -16.15
N PRO A 43 -5.27 5.28 -16.16
CA PRO A 43 -6.56 5.89 -15.87
C PRO A 43 -6.60 6.45 -14.45
N ASN A 44 -7.19 7.63 -14.26
CA ASN A 44 -7.45 8.16 -12.93
C ASN A 44 -8.90 7.82 -12.53
N PRO A 45 -9.13 6.88 -11.59
CA PRO A 45 -10.46 6.41 -11.24
C PRO A 45 -11.31 7.48 -10.55
N LEU A 46 -10.69 8.46 -9.89
CA LEU A 46 -11.37 9.60 -9.27
C LEU A 46 -11.96 10.56 -10.31
N ARG A 47 -11.38 10.57 -11.53
CA ARG A 47 -11.85 11.40 -12.64
C ARG A 47 -12.83 10.65 -13.54
N THR A 48 -12.62 9.36 -13.74
CA THR A 48 -13.50 8.53 -14.57
C THR A 48 -14.74 8.05 -13.83
N GLY A 49 -14.73 8.05 -12.50
CA GLY A 49 -15.83 7.51 -11.68
C GLY A 49 -15.93 5.98 -11.76
N ASP A 50 -14.80 5.30 -11.89
CA ASP A 50 -14.76 3.83 -11.91
C ASP A 50 -14.77 3.27 -10.49
N ASP A 51 -15.96 2.94 -9.99
CA ASP A 51 -16.18 2.43 -8.62
C ASP A 51 -15.31 1.20 -8.31
N SER A 52 -15.07 0.33 -9.29
CA SER A 52 -14.25 -0.88 -9.07
C SER A 52 -12.78 -0.53 -8.82
N LEU A 53 -12.25 0.43 -9.58
CA LEU A 53 -10.88 0.91 -9.39
C LEU A 53 -10.75 1.76 -8.12
N ILE A 54 -11.78 2.52 -7.75
CA ILE A 54 -11.83 3.25 -6.48
C ILE A 54 -11.76 2.26 -5.30
N ASP A 55 -12.55 1.19 -5.32
CA ASP A 55 -12.51 0.14 -4.30
C ASP A 55 -11.13 -0.55 -4.21
N GLN A 56 -10.45 -0.75 -5.35
CA GLN A 56 -9.11 -1.30 -5.38
C GLN A 56 -8.06 -0.32 -4.83
N LEU A 57 -8.22 0.96 -5.12
CA LEU A 57 -7.37 2.03 -4.59
C LEU A 57 -7.49 2.13 -3.07
N ASP A 58 -8.70 2.11 -2.52
CA ASP A 58 -8.93 2.09 -1.07
C ASP A 58 -8.33 0.84 -0.41
N LYS A 59 -8.45 -0.33 -1.04
CA LYS A 59 -7.81 -1.57 -0.56
C LYS A 59 -6.28 -1.46 -0.58
N LEU A 60 -5.71 -0.86 -1.61
CA LEU A 60 -4.27 -0.64 -1.72
C LEU A 60 -3.79 0.31 -0.61
N GLN A 61 -4.46 1.46 -0.44
CA GLN A 61 -4.14 2.43 0.63
C GLN A 61 -4.15 1.75 2.01
N ASN A 62 -5.19 0.99 2.33
CA ASN A 62 -5.29 0.29 3.62
C ASN A 62 -4.18 -0.75 3.82
N LYS A 63 -3.81 -1.49 2.78
CA LYS A 63 -2.70 -2.46 2.84
C LYS A 63 -1.36 -1.77 3.00
N LEU A 64 -1.13 -0.67 2.31
CA LEU A 64 0.09 0.11 2.44
C LEU A 64 0.23 0.66 3.85
N LEU A 65 -0.82 1.29 4.40
CA LEU A 65 -0.81 1.76 5.79
C LEU A 65 -0.48 0.63 6.75
N LEU A 66 -1.14 -0.53 6.62
CA LEU A 66 -0.86 -1.71 7.45
C LEU A 66 0.63 -2.10 7.44
N PHE A 67 1.26 -2.15 6.26
CA PHE A 67 2.67 -2.54 6.12
C PHE A 67 3.65 -1.45 6.53
N ILE A 68 3.33 -0.18 6.27
CA ILE A 68 4.14 0.96 6.70
C ILE A 68 4.15 1.07 8.22
N GLU A 69 2.98 0.96 8.85
CA GLU A 69 2.82 0.95 10.30
C GLU A 69 3.66 -0.18 10.94
N ASP A 70 3.59 -1.39 10.38
CA ASP A 70 4.39 -2.54 10.83
C ASP A 70 5.90 -2.28 10.67
N TYR A 71 6.31 -1.78 9.50
CA TYR A 71 7.70 -1.44 9.21
C TYR A 71 8.25 -0.41 10.19
N LEU A 72 7.53 0.71 10.41
CA LEU A 72 7.95 1.77 11.32
C LEU A 72 8.04 1.28 12.76
N THR A 73 7.08 0.46 13.20
CA THR A 73 7.10 -0.14 14.54
C THR A 73 8.37 -0.97 14.75
N LYS A 74 8.72 -1.81 13.78
CA LYS A 74 9.90 -2.67 13.83
C LYS A 74 11.21 -1.88 13.72
N ALA A 75 11.25 -0.90 12.83
CA ALA A 75 12.45 -0.09 12.57
C ALA A 75 12.82 0.83 13.74
N THR A 76 11.82 1.28 14.51
CA THR A 76 12.01 2.20 15.64
C THR A 76 12.04 1.49 17.01
N ALA A 77 11.90 0.17 17.01
CA ALA A 77 11.89 -0.63 18.22
C ALA A 77 13.23 -0.56 18.98
N ILE A 78 13.16 -0.53 20.32
CA ILE A 78 14.35 -0.62 21.18
C ILE A 78 15.12 -1.93 20.94
N PHE A 79 14.40 -3.02 20.62
CA PHE A 79 14.99 -4.32 20.31
C PHE A 79 14.36 -4.94 19.05
N PRO A 80 14.81 -4.51 17.85
CA PRO A 80 14.20 -4.91 16.58
C PRO A 80 14.10 -6.43 16.36
N PRO A 81 15.10 -7.27 16.70
CA PRO A 81 15.01 -8.71 16.47
C PRO A 81 13.76 -9.37 17.05
N ARG A 82 13.22 -8.86 18.16
CA ARG A 82 11.96 -9.35 18.74
C ARG A 82 10.74 -8.89 17.93
N GLU A 83 10.68 -7.62 17.56
CA GLU A 83 9.54 -7.09 16.82
C GLU A 83 9.44 -7.71 15.42
N TYR A 84 10.57 -8.03 14.78
CA TYR A 84 10.58 -8.74 13.49
C TYR A 84 10.03 -10.17 13.55
N LEU A 85 9.94 -10.79 14.73
CA LEU A 85 9.25 -12.07 14.90
C LEU A 85 7.72 -11.93 14.91
N CYS A 86 7.23 -10.70 15.11
CA CYS A 86 5.81 -10.42 15.20
C CYS A 86 5.25 -10.04 13.82
N LEU A 87 3.97 -10.38 13.61
CA LEU A 87 3.23 -10.04 12.40
C LEU A 87 2.15 -9.00 12.73
N PRO A 88 1.84 -8.09 11.80
CA PRO A 88 0.73 -7.18 12.01
C PRO A 88 -0.57 -7.98 12.05
N ALA A 89 -1.46 -7.62 12.98
CA ALA A 89 -2.80 -8.18 12.95
C ALA A 89 -3.50 -7.78 11.64
N LEU A 90 -4.06 -8.76 10.93
CA LEU A 90 -4.77 -8.55 9.66
C LEU A 90 -6.16 -7.92 9.84
N SER A 91 -6.63 -7.82 11.08
CA SER A 91 -7.90 -7.19 11.41
C SER A 91 -7.70 -5.69 11.58
N SER A 92 -8.49 -4.88 10.89
CA SER A 92 -8.47 -3.42 10.98
C SER A 92 -8.78 -2.88 12.38
N SER A 93 -9.41 -3.68 13.26
CA SER A 93 -9.68 -3.30 14.64
C SER A 93 -8.51 -3.57 15.61
N ARG A 94 -7.47 -4.28 15.16
CA ARG A 94 -6.32 -4.64 16.00
C ARG A 94 -5.10 -3.83 15.61
N THR A 95 -4.74 -2.91 16.48
CA THR A 95 -3.54 -2.04 16.37
C THR A 95 -2.32 -2.65 17.06
N GLN A 96 -2.26 -3.98 17.20
CA GLN A 96 -1.19 -4.69 17.91
C GLN A 96 -0.38 -5.56 16.95
N LEU A 97 0.91 -5.71 17.24
CA LEU A 97 1.74 -6.77 16.68
C LEU A 97 1.47 -8.09 17.41
N MET A 98 1.43 -9.17 16.63
CA MET A 98 1.06 -10.49 17.10
C MET A 98 2.24 -11.46 17.01
N PHE A 99 2.46 -12.25 18.06
CA PHE A 99 3.36 -13.40 18.02
C PHE A 99 2.62 -14.63 18.55
N LYS A 100 2.47 -15.67 17.71
CA LYS A 100 1.71 -16.89 18.07
C LYS A 100 0.32 -16.57 18.66
N ASP A 101 -0.43 -15.71 17.97
CA ASP A 101 -1.78 -15.25 18.35
C ASP A 101 -1.86 -14.48 19.69
N GLN A 102 -0.73 -14.03 20.23
CA GLN A 102 -0.67 -13.16 21.41
C GLN A 102 -0.26 -11.75 21.01
N GLU A 103 -0.90 -10.75 21.63
CA GLU A 103 -0.55 -9.34 21.47
C GLU A 103 0.79 -9.06 22.18
N VAL A 104 1.71 -8.39 21.48
CA VAL A 104 3.08 -8.15 21.95
C VAL A 104 3.35 -6.68 22.25
N SER A 105 3.00 -5.83 21.28
CA SER A 105 3.34 -4.41 21.29
C SER A 105 2.31 -3.64 20.44
N PRO A 106 2.02 -2.38 20.81
CA PRO A 106 1.22 -1.51 19.96
C PRO A 106 1.99 -1.23 18.66
N ARG A 107 1.25 -1.26 17.55
CA ARG A 107 1.74 -0.83 16.24
C ARG A 107 1.66 0.69 16.15
N PHE A 108 2.58 1.28 15.39
CA PHE A 108 2.48 2.66 14.94
C PHE A 108 1.08 2.92 14.36
N ASP A 109 0.47 4.03 14.75
CA ASP A 109 -0.88 4.40 14.35
C ASP A 109 -0.80 5.62 13.43
N ALA A 110 -1.02 5.41 12.12
CA ALA A 110 -0.98 6.49 11.15
C ALA A 110 -2.17 7.46 11.26
N THR A 111 -3.19 7.15 12.08
CA THR A 111 -4.32 8.06 12.33
C THR A 111 -3.95 9.23 13.24
N GLU A 112 -2.90 9.07 14.05
CA GLU A 112 -2.34 10.14 14.88
C GLU A 112 -1.53 11.17 14.07
N LEU A 113 -1.22 10.86 12.80
CA LEU A 113 -0.56 11.80 11.89
C LEU A 113 -1.55 12.80 11.31
N THR A 114 -1.07 14.03 11.08
CA THR A 114 -1.79 15.00 10.26
C THR A 114 -1.96 14.48 8.82
N ASP A 115 -2.95 14.99 8.10
CA ASP A 115 -3.21 14.57 6.71
C ASP A 115 -1.98 14.79 5.81
N GLU A 116 -1.24 15.89 6.00
CA GLU A 116 -0.01 16.18 5.28
C GLU A 116 1.13 15.21 5.61
N GLU A 117 1.28 14.81 6.87
CA GLU A 117 2.27 13.81 7.27
C GLU A 117 1.91 12.43 6.72
N ARG A 118 0.64 12.04 6.80
CA ARG A 118 0.16 10.77 6.26
C ARG A 118 0.33 10.72 4.74
N LYS A 119 0.06 11.81 4.04
CA LYS A 119 0.31 11.94 2.61
C LYS A 119 1.80 11.80 2.26
N ARG A 120 2.69 12.51 2.97
CA ARG A 120 4.14 12.36 2.79
C ARG A 120 4.61 10.95 3.07
N LEU A 121 4.05 10.32 4.10
CA LEU A 121 4.36 8.95 4.46
C LEU A 121 3.94 7.99 3.34
N LEU A 122 2.70 8.07 2.85
CA LEU A 122 2.23 7.25 1.74
C LEU A 122 3.09 7.45 0.47
N ARG A 123 3.43 8.70 0.14
CA ARG A 123 4.29 9.02 -1.01
C ARG A 123 5.70 8.43 -0.91
N ALA A 124 6.22 8.20 0.30
CA ALA A 124 7.56 7.64 0.48
C ALA A 124 7.61 6.11 0.27
N PHE A 125 6.46 5.44 0.25
CA PHE A 125 6.35 3.98 0.16
C PHE A 125 5.58 3.49 -1.07
N LEU A 126 4.89 4.38 -1.79
CA LEU A 126 4.50 4.17 -3.18
C LEU A 126 5.70 4.32 -4.10
#